data_AF-A0A9P5Z7E0-F1
#
_entry.id   AF-A0A9P5Z7E0-F1
#
_cell.length_a   1.000
_cell.length_b   1.000
_cell.length_c   1.000
_cell.angle_alpha   90.00
_cell.angle_beta   90.00
_cell.angle_gamma   90.00
#
_symmetry.space_group_name_H-M   'P 1'
#
loop_
_entity.id
_entity.type
_entity.pdbx_description
1 polymer ?
#
loop_
_entity_poly.entity_id
_entity_poly.type
_entity_poly.pdbx_seq_one_letter_code
_entity_poly.pdbx_strand_id
1 'polypeptide(L)'
;MKTIDQYLARSPTTPSLKLEPFVLGNKRANSFLTICAWLPDTDLHLLAKWATNWTDPISVLMTTTVTPASSSHATLLKTLQKSISIKMAQSLSVHILHLGKNEPESPNLYLNLARLFALTEWTLVFPDDLRTPVLQVADDSVFFVQHQRDTGIYVLSLGNTDSYPFPALSPLLLRRNQDFWCTERIFLRTSRASDWSECLWQASLEMIGKIQILRSSVKEQTSKNEEIPSESSKGVVNQRLSARFRGEMCDMFLKQVTLIHPRGRYKEMSLDWVKSFCTKVRCSMSL
;
A
#
# COMPACT_ATOMS: atom_id res chain seq x y z
N MET A 1 -18.52 -0.52 11.22
CA MET A 1 -17.66 0.24 10.29
C MET A 1 -16.91 1.25 11.15
N LYS A 2 -15.57 1.19 11.25
CA LYS A 2 -14.80 2.18 12.03
C LYS A 2 -14.92 3.54 11.31
N THR A 3 -14.97 4.65 12.04
CA THR A 3 -15.13 6.00 11.43
C THR A 3 -13.79 6.49 10.86
N ILE A 4 -13.82 7.38 9.86
CA ILE A 4 -12.61 8.04 9.29
C ILE A 4 -11.74 8.64 10.41
N ASP A 5 -12.37 9.22 11.43
CA ASP A 5 -11.67 9.79 12.59
C ASP A 5 -10.90 8.74 13.40
N GLN A 6 -11.45 7.52 13.57
CA GLN A 6 -10.74 6.41 14.21
C GLN A 6 -9.55 5.92 13.38
N TYR A 7 -9.57 6.13 12.06
CA TYR A 7 -8.49 5.79 11.16
C TYR A 7 -7.38 6.85 11.15
N LEU A 8 -7.74 8.14 11.12
CA LEU A 8 -6.78 9.25 11.22
C LEU A 8 -6.08 9.26 12.59
N ALA A 9 -6.76 8.83 13.66
CA ALA A 9 -6.17 8.70 15.00
C ALA A 9 -5.07 7.62 15.12
N ARG A 10 -4.94 6.72 14.13
CA ARG A 10 -3.84 5.73 14.07
C ARG A 10 -2.60 6.27 13.36
N SER A 11 -2.70 7.45 12.74
CA SER A 11 -1.53 8.13 12.19
C SER A 11 -0.74 8.80 13.31
N PRO A 12 0.61 8.76 13.28
CA PRO A 12 1.42 9.55 14.18
C PRO A 12 1.39 11.06 13.89
N THR A 13 0.73 11.49 12.81
CA THR A 13 0.59 12.91 12.43
C THR A 13 -0.56 13.62 13.16
N THR A 14 -0.36 14.90 13.44
CA THR A 14 -1.23 15.81 14.19
C THR A 14 -2.64 15.98 13.58
N PRO A 15 -3.66 16.43 14.36
CA PRO A 15 -5.07 16.54 13.92
C PRO A 15 -5.34 17.65 12.88
N SER A 16 -4.32 18.11 12.15
CA SER A 16 -4.41 19.17 11.14
C SER A 16 -4.86 18.66 9.77
N LEU A 17 -4.90 17.35 9.56
CA LEU A 17 -5.29 16.72 8.29
C LEU A 17 -6.77 17.00 7.98
N LYS A 18 -7.01 17.67 6.85
CA LYS A 18 -8.35 17.89 6.32
C LYS A 18 -8.51 17.10 5.04
N LEU A 19 -9.49 16.20 5.03
CA LEU A 19 -9.81 15.37 3.88
C LEU A 19 -11.05 15.93 3.18
N GLU A 20 -10.90 16.28 1.91
CA GLU A 20 -11.99 16.69 1.03
C GLU A 20 -12.27 15.58 0.01
N PRO A 21 -13.40 14.86 0.09
CA PRO A 21 -13.75 13.87 -0.92
C PRO A 21 -14.13 14.60 -2.22
N PHE A 22 -13.39 14.35 -3.31
CA PHE A 22 -13.63 14.95 -4.62
C PHE A 22 -13.96 13.91 -5.68
N VAL A 23 -15.12 13.28 -5.55
CA VAL A 23 -15.52 12.18 -6.44
C VAL A 23 -15.96 12.73 -7.80
N LEU A 24 -15.16 12.46 -8.85
CA LEU A 24 -15.43 12.93 -10.22
C LEU A 24 -16.35 12.01 -11.03
N GLY A 25 -16.62 10.79 -10.56
CA GLY A 25 -17.71 10.01 -11.12
C GLY A 25 -18.03 8.74 -10.35
N ASN A 26 -19.21 8.22 -10.68
CA ASN A 26 -19.88 7.17 -9.93
C ASN A 26 -20.59 6.20 -10.88
N LYS A 27 -19.91 5.79 -11.96
CA LYS A 27 -20.41 4.67 -12.75
C LYS A 27 -19.74 3.42 -12.22
N ARG A 28 -20.51 2.56 -11.55
CA ARG A 28 -20.09 1.18 -11.29
C ARG A 28 -19.87 0.52 -12.64
N ALA A 29 -18.63 0.49 -13.11
CA ALA A 29 -18.23 -0.52 -14.07
C ALA A 29 -18.49 -1.88 -13.42
N ASN A 30 -18.87 -2.89 -14.21
CA ASN A 30 -18.91 -4.29 -13.77
C ASN A 30 -17.47 -4.79 -13.57
N SER A 31 -16.71 -4.10 -12.71
CA SER A 31 -15.33 -4.40 -12.38
C SER A 31 -15.26 -4.98 -10.98
N PHE A 32 -14.36 -5.94 -10.83
CA PHE A 32 -14.08 -6.61 -9.57
C PHE A 32 -13.02 -5.87 -8.75
N LEU A 33 -12.18 -5.06 -9.39
CA LEU A 33 -10.93 -4.55 -8.84
C LEU A 33 -10.88 -3.02 -8.89
N THR A 34 -10.31 -2.39 -7.86
CA THR A 34 -9.97 -0.97 -7.89
C THR A 34 -8.49 -0.80 -7.60
N ILE A 35 -7.76 -0.14 -8.50
CA ILE A 35 -6.38 0.24 -8.20
C ILE A 35 -6.38 1.43 -7.24
N CYS A 36 -5.55 1.35 -6.21
CA CYS A 36 -5.43 2.35 -5.17
C CYS A 36 -4.04 2.94 -5.24
N ALA A 37 -3.95 4.22 -5.55
CA ALA A 37 -2.69 4.94 -5.71
C ALA A 37 -2.76 6.30 -4.99
N TRP A 38 -1.62 6.98 -4.92
CA TRP A 38 -1.57 8.35 -4.46
C TRP A 38 -0.57 9.16 -5.30
N LEU A 39 -0.73 10.48 -5.31
CA LEU A 39 0.23 11.40 -5.92
C LEU A 39 0.18 12.77 -5.22
N PRO A 40 1.26 13.56 -5.27
CA PRO A 40 1.19 14.99 -4.97
C PRO A 40 0.49 15.76 -6.10
N ASP A 41 -0.12 16.90 -5.77
CA ASP A 41 -0.76 17.79 -6.74
C ASP A 41 0.18 18.28 -7.86
N THR A 42 1.49 18.36 -7.60
CA THR A 42 2.52 18.67 -8.61
C THR A 42 2.61 17.62 -9.72
N ASP A 43 2.23 16.38 -9.42
CA ASP A 43 2.31 15.23 -10.33
C ASP A 43 0.97 14.92 -11.02
N LEU A 44 -0.01 15.82 -10.91
CA LEU A 44 -1.33 15.66 -11.52
C LEU A 44 -1.29 15.39 -13.03
N HIS A 45 -0.27 15.92 -13.71
CA HIS A 45 -0.04 15.70 -15.14
C HIS A 45 0.24 14.22 -15.48
N LEU A 46 0.75 13.42 -14.54
CA LEU A 46 1.03 11.99 -14.74
C LEU A 46 -0.25 11.16 -14.71
N LEU A 47 -1.26 11.59 -13.95
CA LEU A 47 -2.51 10.82 -13.75
C LEU A 47 -3.20 10.51 -15.07
N ALA A 48 -3.24 11.46 -15.99
CA ALA A 48 -3.90 11.27 -17.28
C ALA A 48 -3.25 10.14 -18.09
N LYS A 49 -1.92 10.16 -18.20
CA LYS A 49 -1.13 9.14 -18.91
C LYS A 49 -1.17 7.79 -18.21
N TRP A 50 -1.17 7.79 -16.89
CA TRP A 50 -1.20 6.57 -16.10
C TRP A 50 -2.56 5.86 -16.23
N ALA A 51 -3.65 6.63 -16.13
CA ALA A 51 -5.01 6.12 -16.21
C ALA A 51 -5.40 5.63 -17.62
N THR A 52 -4.74 6.04 -18.70
CA THR A 52 -5.03 5.47 -20.04
C THR A 52 -4.66 4.00 -20.17
N ASN A 53 -3.74 3.51 -19.33
CA ASN A 53 -3.26 2.13 -19.38
C ASN A 53 -4.07 1.18 -18.49
N TRP A 54 -5.08 1.71 -17.79
CA TRP A 54 -5.86 0.97 -16.82
C TRP A 54 -7.35 1.04 -17.16
N THR A 55 -7.98 -0.13 -17.25
CA THR A 55 -9.39 -0.26 -17.65
C THR A 55 -10.34 -0.27 -16.46
N ASP A 56 -9.85 -0.70 -15.30
CA ASP A 56 -10.65 -0.82 -14.08
C ASP A 56 -10.79 0.51 -13.33
N PRO A 57 -11.69 0.59 -12.34
CA PRO A 57 -11.77 1.74 -11.45
C PRO A 57 -10.43 2.08 -10.77
N ILE A 58 -10.22 3.38 -10.57
CA ILE A 58 -9.05 3.98 -9.95
C ILE A 58 -9.52 4.78 -8.74
N SER A 59 -8.95 4.50 -7.58
CA SER A 59 -9.07 5.33 -6.37
C SER A 59 -7.72 5.98 -6.11
N VAL A 60 -7.69 7.31 -6.17
CA VAL A 60 -6.46 8.08 -6.06
C VAL A 60 -6.60 9.08 -4.91
N LEU A 61 -5.65 9.04 -3.97
CA LEU A 61 -5.48 10.11 -3.01
C LEU A 61 -4.48 11.14 -3.54
N MET A 62 -4.93 12.37 -3.77
CA MET A 62 -4.08 13.49 -4.13
C MET A 62 -3.73 14.28 -2.88
N THR A 63 -2.44 14.51 -2.64
CA THR A 63 -1.98 15.35 -1.52
C THR A 63 -1.68 16.77 -1.99
N THR A 64 -1.96 17.76 -1.15
CA THR A 64 -1.66 19.17 -1.45
C THR A 64 -1.37 19.94 -0.18
N THR A 65 -0.50 20.95 -0.25
CA THR A 65 -0.31 21.95 0.83
C THR A 65 -1.15 23.21 0.59
N VAL A 66 -1.94 23.24 -0.48
CA VAL A 66 -2.83 24.35 -0.82
C VAL A 66 -3.95 24.45 0.22
N THR A 67 -4.12 25.65 0.77
CA THR A 67 -5.15 25.92 1.76
C THR A 67 -6.55 25.79 1.14
N PRO A 68 -7.48 25.03 1.74
CA PRO A 68 -8.85 24.92 1.28
C PRO A 68 -9.51 26.29 1.07
N ALA A 69 -10.41 26.39 0.08
CA ALA A 69 -11.15 27.61 -0.28
C ALA A 69 -10.30 28.83 -0.71
N SER A 70 -8.98 28.69 -0.88
CA SER A 70 -8.12 29.74 -1.45
C SER A 70 -8.26 29.86 -2.98
N SER A 71 -7.76 30.96 -3.57
CA SER A 71 -7.69 31.12 -5.03
C SER A 71 -6.80 30.05 -5.70
N SER A 72 -5.72 29.65 -5.02
CA SER A 72 -4.88 28.52 -5.43
C SER A 72 -5.65 27.21 -5.40
N HIS A 73 -6.53 27.00 -4.40
CA HIS A 73 -7.39 25.81 -4.35
C HIS A 73 -8.36 25.77 -5.52
N ALA A 74 -9.03 26.89 -5.81
CA ALA A 74 -9.91 26.99 -6.98
C ALA A 74 -9.16 26.72 -8.30
N THR A 75 -7.89 27.13 -8.39
CA THR A 75 -7.03 26.83 -9.53
C THR A 75 -6.71 25.33 -9.61
N LEU A 76 -6.34 24.71 -8.49
CA LEU A 76 -6.09 23.27 -8.41
C LEU A 76 -7.30 22.45 -8.89
N LEU A 77 -8.50 22.76 -8.38
CA LEU A 77 -9.74 22.08 -8.78
C LEU A 77 -10.04 22.25 -10.28
N LYS A 78 -9.82 23.45 -10.83
CA LYS A 78 -9.97 23.71 -12.28
C LYS A 78 -8.96 22.91 -13.10
N THR A 79 -7.71 22.83 -12.65
CA THR A 79 -6.68 22.03 -13.32
C THR A 79 -7.06 20.55 -13.30
N LEU A 80 -7.48 20.03 -12.14
CA LEU A 80 -7.94 18.66 -11.98
C LEU A 80 -9.09 18.32 -12.94
N GLN A 81 -10.11 19.19 -13.03
CA GLN A 81 -11.23 19.02 -13.96
C GLN A 81 -10.79 19.02 -15.43
N LYS A 82 -9.82 19.85 -15.80
CA LYS A 82 -9.29 19.91 -17.18
C LYS A 82 -8.42 18.71 -17.53
N SER A 83 -7.69 18.16 -16.56
CA SER A 83 -6.80 17.01 -16.76
C SER A 83 -7.55 15.69 -16.93
N ILE A 84 -8.83 15.64 -16.57
CA ILE A 84 -9.60 14.39 -16.54
C ILE A 84 -10.59 14.37 -17.70
N SER A 85 -10.42 13.39 -18.59
CA SER A 85 -11.35 13.18 -19.70
C SER A 85 -12.69 12.62 -19.20
N ILE A 86 -13.75 12.80 -20.00
CA ILE A 86 -15.09 12.25 -19.70
C ILE A 86 -15.04 10.73 -19.50
N LYS A 87 -14.22 10.03 -20.29
CA LYS A 87 -14.03 8.58 -20.17
C LYS A 87 -13.39 8.23 -18.82
N MET A 88 -12.36 8.97 -18.42
CA MET A 88 -11.66 8.76 -17.16
C MET A 88 -12.54 9.08 -15.95
N ALA A 89 -13.35 10.13 -16.04
CA ALA A 89 -14.28 10.48 -14.97
C ALA A 89 -15.25 9.34 -14.62
N GLN A 90 -15.52 8.39 -15.53
CA GLN A 90 -16.39 7.25 -15.25
C GLN A 90 -15.76 6.20 -14.33
N SER A 91 -14.43 6.10 -14.29
CA SER A 91 -13.70 5.08 -13.52
C SER A 91 -12.78 5.67 -12.46
N LEU A 92 -12.56 6.98 -12.42
CA LEU A 92 -11.63 7.65 -11.52
C LEU A 92 -12.35 8.32 -10.33
N SER A 93 -11.93 7.98 -9.12
CA SER A 93 -12.23 8.69 -7.89
C SER A 93 -10.97 9.38 -7.36
N VAL A 94 -11.05 10.69 -7.14
CA VAL A 94 -9.93 11.48 -6.59
C VAL A 94 -10.33 11.98 -5.21
N HIS A 95 -9.45 11.85 -4.23
CA HIS A 95 -9.68 12.34 -2.87
C HIS A 95 -8.56 13.30 -2.52
N ILE A 96 -8.89 14.51 -2.09
CA ILE A 96 -7.89 15.56 -1.84
C ILE A 96 -7.58 15.58 -0.35
N LEU A 97 -6.34 15.33 0.00
CA LEU A 97 -5.83 15.43 1.36
C LEU A 97 -4.97 16.70 1.51
N HIS A 98 -5.42 17.62 2.35
CA HIS A 98 -4.68 18.83 2.67
C HIS A 98 -3.68 18.57 3.79
N LEU A 99 -2.41 18.77 3.47
CA LEU A 99 -1.28 18.63 4.38
C LEU A 99 -0.86 20.00 4.90
N GLY A 100 -0.36 20.04 6.14
CA GLY A 100 0.37 21.21 6.64
C GLY A 100 1.70 21.36 5.90
N LYS A 101 2.18 22.61 5.73
CA LYS A 101 3.43 22.91 5.00
C LYS A 101 4.67 22.16 5.51
N ASN A 102 4.67 21.78 6.78
CA ASN A 102 5.78 21.10 7.45
C ASN A 102 5.37 19.70 7.95
N GLU A 103 4.22 19.18 7.53
CA GLU A 103 3.81 17.82 7.89
C GLU A 103 4.65 16.81 7.09
N PRO A 104 5.22 15.77 7.72
CA PRO A 104 5.94 14.73 7.01
C PRO A 104 4.99 13.95 6.11
N GLU A 105 5.49 13.52 4.95
CA GLU A 105 4.72 12.65 4.07
C GLU A 105 4.50 11.28 4.70
N SER A 106 3.33 10.71 4.43
CA SER A 106 2.92 9.38 4.91
C SER A 106 2.31 8.55 3.77
N PRO A 107 3.10 8.13 2.76
CA PRO A 107 2.65 7.34 1.61
C PRO A 107 1.74 6.14 1.95
N ASN A 108 2.07 5.37 3.00
CA ASN A 108 1.29 4.22 3.45
C ASN A 108 -0.08 4.63 4.00
N LEU A 109 -0.16 5.73 4.75
CA LEU A 109 -1.44 6.29 5.17
C LEU A 109 -2.26 6.69 3.94
N TYR A 110 -1.63 7.33 2.97
CA TYR A 110 -2.28 7.79 1.75
C TYR A 110 -2.87 6.63 0.95
N LEU A 111 -2.10 5.55 0.82
CA LEU A 111 -2.54 4.31 0.17
C LEU A 111 -3.68 3.61 0.93
N ASN A 112 -3.63 3.59 2.27
CA ASN A 112 -4.74 3.04 3.06
C ASN A 112 -6.02 3.86 2.89
N LEU A 113 -5.92 5.20 2.83
CA LEU A 113 -7.07 6.07 2.56
C LEU A 113 -7.61 5.84 1.15
N ALA A 114 -6.75 5.79 0.13
CA ALA A 114 -7.16 5.46 -1.24
C ALA A 114 -7.89 4.10 -1.27
N ARG A 115 -7.39 3.12 -0.52
CA ARG A 115 -8.06 1.82 -0.34
C ARG A 115 -9.46 1.98 0.25
N LEU A 116 -9.62 2.72 1.34
CA LEU A 116 -10.92 2.92 1.99
C LEU A 116 -11.96 3.54 1.04
N PHE A 117 -11.54 4.42 0.14
CA PHE A 117 -12.42 5.05 -0.84
C PHE A 117 -12.60 4.26 -2.14
N ALA A 118 -11.99 3.09 -2.25
CA ALA A 118 -12.14 2.25 -3.43
C ALA A 118 -13.60 1.89 -3.72
N LEU A 119 -13.95 1.87 -5.00
CA LEU A 119 -15.32 1.62 -5.46
C LEU A 119 -15.71 0.14 -5.40
N THR A 120 -14.74 -0.76 -5.52
CA THR A 120 -14.95 -2.21 -5.52
C THR A 120 -14.54 -2.84 -4.19
N GLU A 121 -14.85 -4.13 -4.03
CA GLU A 121 -14.49 -4.89 -2.85
C GLU A 121 -12.99 -5.24 -2.81
N TRP A 122 -12.40 -5.54 -3.96
CA TRP A 122 -10.99 -5.89 -4.05
C TRP A 122 -10.17 -4.69 -4.50
N THR A 123 -9.02 -4.52 -3.85
CA THR A 123 -8.19 -3.34 -4.02
C THR A 123 -6.76 -3.73 -4.33
N LEU A 124 -6.22 -3.23 -5.43
CA LEU A 124 -4.81 -3.35 -5.77
C LEU A 124 -4.10 -2.09 -5.28
N VAL A 125 -3.45 -2.16 -4.13
CA VAL A 125 -2.66 -1.07 -3.58
C VAL A 125 -1.34 -0.99 -4.33
N PHE A 126 -1.15 0.10 -5.07
CA PHE A 126 0.02 0.34 -5.89
C PHE A 126 0.97 1.30 -5.17
N PRO A 127 2.08 0.79 -4.61
CA PRO A 127 2.92 1.54 -3.71
C PRO A 127 4.03 2.30 -4.41
N ASP A 128 4.09 2.32 -5.74
CA ASP A 128 5.09 3.06 -6.50
C ASP A 128 4.53 4.42 -7.00
N ASP A 129 5.37 5.24 -7.61
CA ASP A 129 4.93 6.48 -8.25
C ASP A 129 4.15 6.23 -9.55
N LEU A 130 3.46 7.26 -10.05
CA LEU A 130 2.70 7.17 -11.31
C LEU A 130 3.59 7.26 -12.57
N ARG A 131 4.92 7.32 -12.42
CA ARG A 131 5.87 7.29 -13.54
C ARG A 131 6.11 5.84 -13.96
N THR A 132 6.04 4.91 -13.01
CA THR A 132 6.07 3.48 -13.29
C THR A 132 4.76 3.05 -13.99
N PRO A 133 4.84 2.39 -15.16
CA PRO A 133 3.66 1.88 -15.83
C PRO A 133 2.95 0.85 -14.96
N VAL A 134 1.61 0.88 -14.96
CA VAL A 134 0.81 -0.07 -14.18
C VAL A 134 1.08 -1.49 -14.66
N LEU A 135 1.36 -2.37 -13.70
CA LEU A 135 1.44 -3.79 -13.96
C LEU A 135 0.05 -4.30 -14.31
N GLN A 136 -0.11 -4.82 -15.53
CA GLN A 136 -1.33 -5.52 -15.90
C GLN A 136 -1.36 -6.86 -15.16
N VAL A 137 -2.39 -7.03 -14.34
CA VAL A 137 -2.69 -8.31 -13.72
C VAL A 137 -3.26 -9.20 -14.81
N ALA A 138 -2.69 -10.39 -15.00
CA ALA A 138 -3.25 -11.34 -15.96
C ALA A 138 -4.70 -11.67 -15.60
N ASP A 139 -5.60 -11.70 -16.60
CA ASP A 139 -7.04 -11.93 -16.40
C ASP A 139 -7.32 -13.22 -15.59
N ASP A 140 -6.52 -14.27 -15.81
CA ASP A 140 -6.61 -15.54 -15.08
C ASP A 140 -6.38 -15.37 -13.57
N SER A 141 -5.46 -14.47 -13.18
CA SER A 141 -5.19 -14.16 -11.77
C SER A 141 -6.38 -13.45 -11.11
N VAL A 142 -7.03 -12.54 -11.85
CA VAL A 142 -8.22 -11.82 -11.36
C VAL A 142 -9.39 -12.79 -11.21
N PHE A 143 -9.60 -13.66 -12.20
CA PHE A 143 -10.63 -14.70 -12.15
C PHE A 143 -10.42 -15.63 -10.95
N PHE A 144 -9.18 -16.04 -10.70
CA PHE A 144 -8.83 -16.89 -9.56
C PHE A 144 -9.20 -16.24 -8.22
N VAL A 145 -8.84 -14.97 -8.01
CA VAL A 145 -9.18 -14.22 -6.79
C VAL A 145 -10.69 -14.03 -6.65
N GLN A 146 -11.42 -13.83 -7.75
CA GLN A 146 -12.88 -13.71 -7.73
C GLN A 146 -13.58 -14.99 -7.27
N HIS A 147 -13.04 -16.15 -7.63
CA HIS A 147 -13.64 -17.45 -7.28
C HIS A 147 -13.20 -17.95 -5.91
N GLN A 148 -11.99 -17.59 -5.47
CA GLN A 148 -11.57 -17.82 -4.10
C GLN A 148 -12.28 -16.83 -3.17
N ARG A 149 -13.31 -17.29 -2.47
CA ARG A 149 -13.94 -16.55 -1.34
C ARG A 149 -13.01 -16.35 -0.14
N ASP A 150 -11.71 -16.55 -0.31
CA ASP A 150 -10.71 -16.49 0.74
C ASP A 150 -10.40 -15.04 1.13
N THR A 151 -10.22 -14.83 2.43
CA THR A 151 -9.88 -13.54 3.05
C THR A 151 -8.38 -13.22 2.94
N GLY A 152 -7.76 -13.57 1.80
CA GLY A 152 -6.31 -13.54 1.61
C GLY A 152 -5.73 -12.16 1.27
N ILE A 153 -4.46 -11.97 1.60
CA ILE A 153 -3.59 -10.94 1.02
C ILE A 153 -2.79 -11.59 -0.10
N TYR A 154 -2.74 -10.92 -1.24
CA TYR A 154 -1.99 -11.34 -2.42
C TYR A 154 -0.91 -10.31 -2.73
N VAL A 155 0.26 -10.77 -3.16
CA VAL A 155 1.36 -9.91 -3.62
C VAL A 155 1.51 -10.10 -5.13
N LEU A 156 1.56 -8.99 -5.87
CA LEU A 156 1.92 -9.04 -7.28
C LEU A 156 3.45 -9.02 -7.37
N SER A 157 4.03 -10.12 -7.82
CA SER A 157 5.47 -10.23 -8.01
C SER A 157 5.82 -10.24 -9.50
N LEU A 158 6.83 -9.44 -9.85
CA LEU A 158 7.42 -9.42 -11.20
C LEU A 158 8.50 -10.48 -11.39
N GLY A 159 8.87 -11.23 -10.34
CA GLY A 159 9.96 -12.19 -10.36
C GLY A 159 9.57 -13.60 -9.90
N ASN A 160 10.54 -14.50 -9.92
CA ASN A 160 10.41 -15.90 -9.46
C ASN A 160 10.42 -16.04 -7.92
N THR A 161 9.97 -15.01 -7.20
CA THR A 161 9.85 -15.08 -5.74
C THR A 161 8.51 -15.72 -5.39
N ASP A 162 8.56 -16.90 -4.80
CA ASP A 162 7.38 -17.62 -4.30
C ASP A 162 7.15 -17.39 -2.79
N SER A 163 7.97 -16.54 -2.16
CA SER A 163 7.86 -16.15 -0.75
C SER A 163 8.61 -14.86 -0.44
N TYR A 164 8.32 -14.23 0.71
CA TYR A 164 9.10 -13.10 1.22
C TYR A 164 10.61 -13.44 1.36
N PRO A 165 11.54 -12.53 1.03
CA PRO A 165 11.32 -11.12 0.65
C PRO A 165 10.82 -10.95 -0.78
N PHE A 166 9.88 -10.02 -0.96
CA PHE A 166 9.38 -9.62 -2.28
C PHE A 166 10.19 -8.44 -2.83
N PRO A 167 10.15 -8.20 -4.14
CA PRO A 167 10.71 -6.99 -4.73
C PRO A 167 10.21 -5.70 -4.05
N ALA A 168 11.06 -4.67 -4.00
CA ALA A 168 10.67 -3.38 -3.47
C ALA A 168 9.42 -2.84 -4.19
N LEU A 169 8.51 -2.20 -3.44
CA LEU A 169 7.28 -1.63 -3.98
C LEU A 169 6.38 -2.65 -4.72
N SER A 170 6.47 -3.95 -4.38
CA SER A 170 5.53 -4.95 -4.91
C SER A 170 4.09 -4.62 -4.53
N PRO A 171 3.14 -4.51 -5.49
CA PRO A 171 1.75 -4.18 -5.18
C PRO A 171 1.06 -5.24 -4.31
N LEU A 172 0.12 -4.77 -3.49
CA LEU A 172 -0.68 -5.61 -2.60
C LEU A 172 -2.13 -5.66 -3.05
N LEU A 173 -2.65 -6.85 -3.31
CA LEU A 173 -4.06 -7.08 -3.55
C LEU A 173 -4.73 -7.62 -2.28
N LEU A 174 -5.76 -6.92 -1.82
CA LEU A 174 -6.50 -7.25 -0.60
C LEU A 174 -7.91 -6.67 -0.66
N ARG A 175 -8.78 -7.10 0.26
CA ARG A 175 -10.14 -6.55 0.33
C ARG A 175 -10.12 -5.14 0.93
N ARG A 176 -10.96 -4.27 0.40
CA ARG A 176 -11.16 -2.89 0.85
C ARG A 176 -11.35 -2.79 2.37
N ASN A 177 -12.16 -3.69 2.92
CA ASN A 177 -12.56 -3.73 4.33
C ASN A 177 -11.72 -4.69 5.19
N GLN A 178 -10.63 -5.26 4.66
CA GLN A 178 -9.73 -6.09 5.43
C GLN A 178 -9.07 -5.26 6.54
N ASP A 179 -9.01 -5.80 7.76
CA ASP A 179 -8.40 -5.13 8.92
C ASP A 179 -6.87 -5.27 8.90
N PHE A 180 -6.25 -4.96 7.76
CA PHE A 180 -4.80 -4.91 7.56
C PHE A 180 -4.40 -3.50 7.13
N TRP A 181 -3.37 -2.93 7.71
CA TRP A 181 -2.95 -1.55 7.44
C TRP A 181 -1.43 -1.47 7.32
N CYS A 182 -0.95 -0.91 6.21
CA CYS A 182 0.44 -0.51 6.13
C CYS A 182 0.63 0.73 7.00
N THR A 183 1.37 0.63 8.09
CA THR A 183 1.67 1.80 8.93
C THR A 183 3.02 2.37 8.53
N GLU A 184 3.15 3.69 8.51
CA GLU A 184 4.50 4.27 8.52
C GLU A 184 5.23 3.92 9.80
N ARG A 185 6.54 3.76 9.66
CA ARG A 185 7.41 3.73 10.81
C ARG A 185 8.12 5.07 10.87
N ILE A 186 8.11 5.66 12.06
CA ILE A 186 8.81 6.92 12.34
C ILE A 186 10.29 6.60 12.53
N PHE A 187 10.91 5.98 11.53
CA PHE A 187 12.35 5.90 11.44
C PHE A 187 12.83 7.19 10.77
N LEU A 188 13.95 7.74 11.24
CA LEU A 188 14.45 9.01 10.71
C LEU A 188 14.81 8.82 9.22
N ARG A 189 14.01 9.40 8.32
CA ARG A 189 14.25 9.45 6.87
C ARG A 189 14.36 8.07 6.23
N THR A 190 13.37 7.20 6.42
CA THR A 190 13.23 5.99 5.59
C THR A 190 12.80 6.33 4.18
N SER A 191 13.21 5.49 3.22
CA SER A 191 12.68 5.55 1.88
C SER A 191 11.30 4.87 1.85
N ARG A 192 10.44 5.32 0.93
CA ARG A 192 9.14 4.69 0.65
C ARG A 192 9.27 3.17 0.44
N ALA A 193 10.31 2.73 -0.26
CA ALA A 193 10.59 1.32 -0.48
C ALA A 193 10.88 0.55 0.82
N SER A 194 11.61 1.18 1.77
CA SER A 194 11.87 0.59 3.07
C SER A 194 10.58 0.45 3.89
N ASP A 195 9.77 1.51 3.97
CA ASP A 195 8.51 1.46 4.73
C ASP A 195 7.52 0.46 4.12
N TRP A 196 7.48 0.37 2.79
CA TRP A 196 6.69 -0.65 2.10
C TRP A 196 7.19 -2.07 2.35
N SER A 197 8.51 -2.28 2.39
CA SER A 197 9.12 -3.58 2.72
C SER A 197 8.71 -4.04 4.13
N GLU A 198 8.64 -3.13 5.10
CA GLU A 198 8.08 -3.44 6.43
C GLU A 198 6.61 -3.82 6.37
N CYS A 199 5.80 -3.15 5.54
CA CYS A 199 4.41 -3.55 5.35
C CYS A 199 4.29 -4.97 4.78
N LEU A 200 5.08 -5.30 3.75
CA LEU A 200 5.10 -6.63 3.14
C LEU A 200 5.59 -7.71 4.12
N TRP A 201 6.56 -7.39 4.96
CA TRP A 201 7.01 -8.26 6.05
C TRP A 201 5.88 -8.52 7.04
N GLN A 202 5.17 -7.46 7.49
CA GLN A 202 4.04 -7.58 8.41
C GLN A 202 2.90 -8.40 7.79
N ALA A 203 2.56 -8.16 6.52
CA ALA A 203 1.59 -8.96 5.78
C ALA A 203 1.98 -10.45 5.80
N SER A 204 3.25 -10.76 5.61
CA SER A 204 3.76 -12.14 5.58
C SER A 204 3.60 -12.81 6.95
N LEU A 205 3.87 -12.06 8.03
CA LEU A 205 3.70 -12.55 9.39
C LEU A 205 2.22 -12.80 9.72
N GLU A 206 1.34 -11.84 9.44
CA GLU A 206 -0.09 -11.95 9.73
C GLU A 206 -0.78 -13.06 8.92
N MET A 207 -0.32 -13.29 7.69
CA MET A 207 -0.79 -14.38 6.84
C MET A 207 -0.07 -15.72 7.10
N ILE A 208 0.90 -15.76 8.02
CA ILE A 208 1.70 -16.95 8.36
C ILE A 208 2.31 -17.59 7.11
N GLY A 209 2.88 -16.75 6.26
CA GLY A 209 3.52 -17.16 5.00
C GLY A 209 2.55 -17.62 3.91
N LYS A 210 1.23 -17.62 4.16
CA LYS A 210 0.20 -17.98 3.16
C LYS A 210 -0.19 -16.79 2.29
N ILE A 211 0.77 -15.91 1.99
CA ILE A 211 0.58 -14.90 0.97
C ILE A 211 0.58 -15.61 -0.37
N GLN A 212 -0.48 -15.40 -1.13
CA GLN A 212 -0.57 -15.89 -2.49
C GLN A 212 0.08 -14.89 -3.44
N ILE A 213 0.79 -15.40 -4.44
CA ILE A 213 1.58 -14.56 -5.34
C ILE A 213 0.94 -14.58 -6.71
N LEU A 214 0.56 -13.41 -7.20
CA LEU A 214 0.01 -13.22 -8.52
C LEU A 214 1.15 -12.83 -9.45
N ARG A 215 1.38 -13.65 -10.47
CA ARG A 215 2.40 -13.37 -11.48
C ARG A 215 1.84 -12.36 -12.47
N SER A 216 2.59 -11.29 -12.67
CA SER A 216 2.30 -10.29 -13.70
C SER A 216 2.86 -10.76 -15.05
N SER A 217 2.12 -10.53 -16.14
CA SER A 217 2.55 -10.88 -17.50
C SER A 217 3.41 -9.79 -18.16
N VAL A 218 3.83 -8.78 -17.41
CA VAL A 218 4.62 -7.66 -17.94
C VAL A 218 6.00 -8.16 -18.33
N LYS A 219 6.34 -8.03 -19.63
CA LYS A 219 7.71 -8.21 -20.12
C LYS A 219 8.61 -7.27 -19.32
N GLU A 220 9.60 -7.82 -18.61
CA GLU A 220 10.60 -7.06 -17.86
C GLU A 220 11.02 -5.80 -18.61
N GLN A 221 10.51 -4.64 -18.19
CA GLN A 221 11.24 -3.42 -18.45
C GLN A 221 12.33 -3.40 -17.42
N THR A 222 13.55 -3.60 -17.90
CA THR A 222 14.79 -3.56 -17.14
C THR A 222 14.85 -2.22 -16.42
N SER A 223 14.37 -2.18 -15.18
CA SER A 223 14.56 -1.06 -14.28
C SER A 223 16.07 -0.91 -14.15
N LYS A 224 16.60 0.19 -14.71
CA LYS A 224 17.99 0.58 -14.48
C LYS A 224 18.20 0.58 -12.98
N ASN A 225 19.19 -0.19 -12.53
CA ASN A 225 19.65 -0.26 -11.15
C ASN A 225 19.59 1.13 -10.51
N GLU A 226 18.68 1.33 -9.56
CA GLU A 226 18.89 2.36 -8.56
C GLU A 226 20.19 1.98 -7.85
N GLU A 227 21.22 2.82 -8.05
CA GLU A 227 22.47 2.72 -7.33
C GLU A 227 22.16 2.61 -5.84
N ILE A 228 22.60 1.52 -5.23
CA ILE A 228 22.60 1.34 -3.78
C ILE A 228 23.30 2.56 -3.20
N PRO A 229 22.59 3.47 -2.50
CA PRO A 229 23.25 4.60 -1.88
C PRO A 229 24.24 4.04 -0.88
N SER A 230 25.49 4.48 -0.99
CA SER A 230 26.56 4.13 -0.05
C SER A 230 26.06 4.19 1.38
N GLU A 231 26.37 3.15 2.17
CA GLU A 231 25.95 2.98 3.56
C GLU A 231 26.35 4.19 4.40
N SER A 232 25.48 5.20 4.44
CA SER A 232 25.59 6.28 5.40
C SER A 232 25.33 5.70 6.80
N SER A 233 25.99 6.25 7.82
CA SER A 233 25.81 5.87 9.22
C SER A 233 24.35 5.87 9.72
N LYS A 234 23.44 6.53 8.98
CA LYS A 234 21.99 6.54 9.22
C LYS A 234 21.30 5.24 8.80
N GLY A 235 21.83 4.52 7.80
CA GLY A 235 21.32 3.22 7.37
C GLY A 235 21.41 2.17 8.47
N VAL A 236 22.53 2.15 9.20
CA VAL A 236 22.74 1.22 10.33
C VAL A 236 21.72 1.45 11.45
N VAL A 237 21.41 2.71 11.79
CA VAL A 237 20.40 3.02 12.81
C VAL A 237 19.02 2.54 12.37
N ASN A 238 18.62 2.82 11.13
CA ASN A 238 17.31 2.39 10.60
C ASN A 238 17.21 0.87 10.54
N GLN A 239 18.27 0.18 10.14
CA GLN A 239 18.31 -1.28 10.09
C GLN A 239 18.18 -1.90 11.50
N ARG A 240 18.86 -1.34 12.51
CA ARG A 240 18.72 -1.77 13.91
C ARG A 240 17.32 -1.54 14.46
N LEU A 241 16.72 -0.39 14.15
CA LEU A 241 15.35 -0.06 14.58
C LEU A 241 14.32 -0.96 13.89
N SER A 242 14.46 -1.21 12.58
CA SER A 242 13.64 -2.18 11.85
C SER A 242 13.77 -3.59 12.44
N ALA A 243 15.00 -4.08 12.67
CA ALA A 243 15.21 -5.41 13.21
C ALA A 243 14.64 -5.57 14.62
N ARG A 244 14.81 -4.55 15.48
CA ARG A 244 14.18 -4.49 16.81
C ARG A 244 12.66 -4.54 16.71
N PHE A 245 12.07 -3.70 15.85
CA PHE A 245 10.63 -3.66 15.63
C PHE A 245 10.09 -5.03 15.18
N ARG A 246 10.73 -5.65 14.18
CA ARG A 246 10.36 -6.98 13.70
C ARG A 246 10.47 -8.03 14.81
N GLY A 247 11.49 -7.93 15.66
CA GLY A 247 11.65 -8.78 16.84
C GLY A 247 10.50 -8.63 17.84
N GLU A 248 10.16 -7.41 18.22
CA GLU A 248 9.04 -7.10 19.14
C GLU A 248 7.70 -7.59 18.58
N MET A 249 7.44 -7.36 17.28
CA MET A 249 6.23 -7.86 16.60
C MET A 249 6.16 -9.38 16.57
N CYS A 250 7.28 -10.05 16.28
CA CYS A 250 7.37 -11.50 16.33
C CYS A 250 7.07 -12.06 17.72
N ASP A 251 7.59 -11.42 18.77
CA ASP A 251 7.35 -11.81 20.16
C ASP A 251 5.87 -11.65 20.54
N MET A 252 5.26 -10.52 20.16
CA MET A 252 3.84 -10.27 20.39
C MET A 252 2.99 -11.29 19.63
N PHE A 253 3.28 -11.52 18.35
CA PHE A 253 2.53 -12.46 17.52
C PHE A 253 2.64 -13.90 18.04
N LEU A 254 3.85 -14.35 18.41
CA LEU A 254 4.05 -15.67 19.01
C LEU A 254 3.29 -15.82 20.32
N LYS A 255 3.32 -14.82 21.21
CA LYS A 255 2.52 -14.82 22.45
C LYS A 255 1.02 -14.87 22.16
N GLN A 256 0.55 -14.12 21.18
CA GLN A 256 -0.87 -14.10 20.81
C GLN A 256 -1.32 -15.46 20.26
N VAL A 257 -0.51 -16.08 19.39
CA VAL A 257 -0.81 -17.40 18.82
C VAL A 257 -0.82 -18.49 19.90
N THR A 258 0.13 -18.45 20.86
CA THR A 258 0.18 -19.45 21.96
C THR A 258 -0.93 -19.27 22.99
N LEU A 259 -1.31 -18.02 23.32
CA LEU A 259 -2.35 -17.73 24.32
C LEU A 259 -3.77 -17.95 23.80
N ILE A 260 -4.06 -17.55 22.56
CA ILE A 260 -5.43 -17.61 22.02
C ILE A 260 -5.80 -19.02 21.54
N HIS A 261 -4.82 -19.88 21.23
CA HIS A 261 -5.08 -21.19 20.60
C HIS A 261 -4.38 -22.40 21.23
N PRO A 262 -4.58 -22.71 22.53
CA PRO A 262 -4.04 -23.94 23.11
C PRO A 262 -4.65 -25.23 22.51
N ARG A 263 -5.78 -25.18 21.76
CA ARG A 263 -6.50 -26.38 21.28
C ARG A 263 -7.13 -26.33 19.87
N GLY A 264 -6.53 -25.65 18.89
CA GLY A 264 -6.72 -26.09 17.48
C GLY A 264 -7.40 -25.15 16.49
N ARG A 265 -6.68 -24.12 16.06
CA ARG A 265 -6.92 -23.49 14.73
C ARG A 265 -5.65 -23.27 13.93
N TYR A 266 -4.51 -23.11 14.60
CA TYR A 266 -3.21 -23.18 13.95
C TYR A 266 -2.75 -24.64 13.90
N LYS A 267 -2.64 -25.18 12.69
CA LYS A 267 -1.94 -26.45 12.47
C LYS A 267 -0.50 -26.28 12.96
N GLU A 268 0.07 -27.32 13.55
CA GLU A 268 1.45 -27.34 14.05
C GLU A 268 2.47 -26.81 13.04
N MET A 269 2.30 -27.16 11.75
CA MET A 269 3.09 -26.65 10.62
C MET A 269 3.09 -25.11 10.47
N SER A 270 2.02 -24.43 10.89
CA SER A 270 1.94 -22.96 10.85
C SER A 270 2.74 -22.32 11.99
N LEU A 271 2.85 -22.97 13.15
CA LEU A 271 3.64 -22.47 14.27
C LEU A 271 5.14 -22.57 13.96
N ASP A 272 5.57 -23.66 13.34
CA ASP A 272 6.98 -23.86 12.96
C ASP A 272 7.44 -22.87 11.90
N TRP A 273 6.55 -22.53 10.95
CA TRP A 273 6.82 -21.44 10.00
C TRP A 273 7.04 -20.12 10.74
N VAL A 274 6.15 -19.75 11.68
CA VAL A 274 6.27 -18.47 12.42
C VAL A 274 7.57 -18.46 13.24
N LYS A 275 7.89 -19.55 13.93
CA LYS A 275 9.16 -19.66 14.68
C LYS A 275 10.36 -19.48 13.74
N SER A 276 10.38 -20.18 12.60
CA SER A 276 11.47 -20.07 11.62
C SER A 276 11.60 -18.66 11.05
N PHE A 277 10.48 -18.05 10.66
CA PHE A 277 10.42 -16.68 10.14
C PHE A 277 10.95 -15.66 11.16
N CYS A 278 10.52 -15.78 12.41
CA CYS A 278 10.94 -14.89 13.49
C CYS A 278 12.38 -15.13 13.96
N THR A 279 12.89 -16.36 13.91
CA THR A 279 14.31 -16.64 14.19
C THR A 279 15.23 -15.95 13.19
N LYS A 280 14.87 -15.92 11.89
CA LYS A 280 15.67 -15.23 10.86
C LYS A 280 15.82 -13.73 11.16
N VAL A 281 14.77 -13.09 11.67
CA VAL A 281 14.81 -11.68 12.11
C VAL A 281 15.81 -11.50 13.24
N ARG A 282 15.79 -12.38 14.26
CA ARG A 282 16.70 -12.27 15.41
C ARG A 282 18.16 -12.53 15.04
N CYS A 283 18.44 -13.46 14.14
CA CYS A 283 19.80 -13.71 13.65
C CYS A 283 20.39 -12.49 12.92
N SER A 284 19.55 -11.70 12.24
CA SER A 284 19.99 -10.45 11.60
C SER A 284 20.31 -9.31 12.58
N MET A 285 19.96 -9.44 13.87
CA MET A 285 20.28 -8.46 14.93
C MET A 285 21.62 -8.73 15.62
N SER A 286 22.20 -9.92 15.45
CA SER A 286 23.43 -10.36 16.15
C SER A 286 24.73 -10.07 15.38
N LEU A 287 24.61 -9.44 14.21
CA LEU A 287 25.71 -8.96 13.36
C LEU A 287 25.79 -7.42 13.46
#